data_AF-A0ABD3G6P2-F1
#
_entry.id   AF-A0ABD3G6P2-F1
#
_cell.length_a   1.000
_cell.length_b   1.000
_cell.length_c   1.000
_cell.angle_alpha   90.00
_cell.angle_beta   90.00
_cell.angle_gamma   90.00
#
_symmetry.space_group_name_H-M   'P 1'
#
loop_
_entity.id
_entity.type
_entity.pdbx_description
1 polymer ?
#
loop_
_entity_poly.entity_id
_entity_poly.type
_entity_poly.pdbx_seq_one_letter_code
_entity_poly.pdbx_strand_id
1 'polypeptide(L)'
;MLSGSLFRAAVLLTSGLLAVAHADTKQLTNLNFHSAEERAATSFGYKENGGSWVIDSGAGLTVKVNQGSCDITSMVWNKAELQIPKKMTHINSGLGKVKSSIESLKDKTIQISCKATGLEHTYLFRPNENAIYMGTHHTKEMELGELRFLARLARKPLNNPMIPESNIDGMKAIEAHDVYADSKGVTASKFYSGIPFIDDNVHGVTGDAGGVFFIMSDYAYERSVGGPFFRDINNQCTEANELTFYMFSDHTRAEDYRYGFHGPYALIFNDGKQPAVTDVDFDFFQDLGLTGFVPETDRSTWTGTITDKNSVLSNSSVVVTFSNADAQYWVKVKSTKEPFTSPKMVAGTYNATIYKNQLPVSSESVTVGGSAPAASQAAPANTTAATPAPEGQTRRVQSVSSTQTLTVTYEPVAEPLWRIGQWDGTPDGFLNADKIHTSHPSDSRMEPWKPLNFTVGTDKDSIFPMAMFREVNDPITINFELTKEQIGKDRTLKLGIPLSQNNGRCSVTVNKFSAKTPMSAAVKTRGVTRGVTVGKYMFYDYAIPKTALVEGSNHIVLSIVSGNKDSLGEWLSASVVFDALELV
;
A
#
# COMPACT_ATOMS: atom_id res chain seq x y z
N MET A 1 19.14 -27.81 -55.25
CA MET A 1 19.73 -29.16 -55.21
C MET A 1 19.97 -29.47 -53.73
N LEU A 2 19.01 -30.14 -53.07
CA LEU A 2 19.06 -31.57 -52.64
C LEU A 2 20.38 -31.86 -51.89
N SER A 3 20.44 -32.37 -50.64
CA SER A 3 19.59 -33.29 -49.85
C SER A 3 20.25 -33.44 -48.45
N GLY A 4 19.65 -33.85 -47.33
CA GLY A 4 18.34 -34.40 -46.96
C GLY A 4 18.20 -34.35 -45.40
N SER A 5 17.02 -34.00 -44.85
CA SER A 5 15.92 -34.88 -44.35
C SER A 5 16.32 -35.82 -43.20
N LEU A 6 15.94 -35.54 -41.94
CA LEU A 6 14.66 -35.88 -41.26
C LEU A 6 14.51 -37.38 -40.95
N PHE A 7 14.31 -37.75 -39.67
CA PHE A 7 13.00 -38.18 -39.15
C PHE A 7 13.02 -38.46 -37.62
N ARG A 8 11.97 -38.01 -36.94
CA ARG A 8 11.50 -38.45 -35.62
C ARG A 8 10.81 -39.81 -35.73
N ALA A 9 10.77 -40.61 -34.66
CA ALA A 9 9.56 -41.36 -34.28
C ALA A 9 9.69 -41.96 -32.88
N ALA A 10 8.54 -42.01 -32.20
CA ALA A 10 8.31 -42.47 -30.84
C ALA A 10 7.59 -43.84 -30.82
N VAL A 11 7.28 -44.28 -29.58
CA VAL A 11 6.23 -45.25 -29.18
C VAL A 11 6.67 -46.73 -29.33
N LEU A 12 6.56 -47.67 -28.37
CA LEU A 12 5.36 -48.19 -27.68
C LEU A 12 5.75 -49.23 -26.61
N LEU A 13 4.91 -49.37 -25.59
CA LEU A 13 4.90 -50.42 -24.57
C LEU A 13 4.73 -51.83 -25.18
N THR A 14 5.31 -52.85 -24.53
CA THR A 14 4.61 -54.14 -24.33
C THR A 14 5.04 -54.81 -23.02
N SER A 15 4.01 -55.33 -22.36
CA SER A 15 3.92 -56.17 -21.16
C SER A 15 4.54 -57.57 -21.32
N GLY A 16 4.96 -58.20 -20.21
CA GLY A 16 5.22 -59.64 -20.18
C GLY A 16 5.89 -60.16 -18.91
N LEU A 17 5.07 -60.58 -17.94
CA LEU A 17 5.41 -61.41 -16.80
C LEU A 17 5.92 -62.81 -17.24
N LEU A 18 7.04 -63.30 -16.69
CA LEU A 18 7.22 -64.62 -16.03
C LEU A 18 8.73 -64.98 -15.96
N ALA A 19 9.26 -65.14 -14.75
CA ALA A 19 10.10 -66.28 -14.37
C ALA A 19 10.34 -66.23 -12.85
N VAL A 20 9.62 -67.09 -12.15
CA VAL A 20 9.89 -67.46 -10.76
C VAL A 20 11.16 -68.30 -10.75
N ALA A 21 12.20 -67.85 -10.07
CA ALA A 21 13.29 -68.70 -9.61
C ALA A 21 13.37 -68.59 -8.10
N HIS A 22 12.98 -69.68 -7.43
CA HIS A 22 13.23 -69.90 -6.01
C HIS A 22 14.74 -70.03 -5.80
N ALA A 23 15.30 -69.19 -4.92
CA ALA A 23 16.61 -69.44 -4.32
C ALA A 23 16.55 -69.10 -2.84
N ASP A 24 17.22 -69.96 -2.08
CA ASP A 24 17.00 -70.26 -0.69
C ASP A 24 17.22 -69.13 0.31
N THR A 25 16.43 -69.27 1.38
CA THR A 25 16.47 -68.54 2.63
C THR A 25 17.81 -68.72 3.35
N LYS A 26 18.51 -67.62 3.65
CA LYS A 26 19.32 -67.50 4.88
C LYS A 26 19.41 -66.05 5.35
N GLN A 27 18.51 -65.77 6.28
CA GLN A 27 18.55 -64.78 7.35
C GLN A 27 19.90 -64.08 7.58
N LEU A 28 19.94 -62.77 7.32
CA LEU A 28 20.68 -61.79 8.10
C LEU A 28 19.73 -60.63 8.41
N THR A 29 19.08 -60.74 9.56
CA THR A 29 18.25 -59.71 10.19
C THR A 29 19.15 -58.61 10.75
N ASN A 30 19.07 -57.41 10.18
CA ASN A 30 19.03 -56.12 10.88
C ASN A 30 19.06 -54.96 9.88
N LEU A 31 17.89 -54.67 9.30
CA LEU A 31 17.60 -53.36 8.73
C LEU A 31 16.32 -52.86 9.41
N ASN A 32 16.50 -52.02 10.43
CA ASN A 32 15.43 -51.18 10.96
C ASN A 32 15.04 -50.19 9.86
N PHE A 33 14.12 -50.60 9.00
CA PHE A 33 13.28 -49.65 8.29
C PHE A 33 12.38 -49.03 9.35
N HIS A 34 12.72 -47.82 9.78
CA HIS A 34 11.71 -46.93 10.35
C HIS A 34 10.63 -46.79 9.27
N SER A 35 9.50 -47.45 9.51
CA SER A 35 8.28 -47.24 8.75
C SER A 35 8.01 -45.75 8.71
N ALA A 36 8.05 -45.18 7.51
CA ALA A 36 7.36 -43.93 7.26
C ALA A 36 5.90 -44.18 7.65
N GLU A 37 5.45 -43.59 8.76
CA GLU A 37 4.03 -43.41 9.00
C GLU A 37 3.53 -42.51 7.87
N GLU A 38 3.05 -43.14 6.81
CA GLU A 38 2.18 -42.52 5.83
C GLU A 38 0.90 -42.16 6.58
N ARG A 39 0.89 -40.95 7.14
CA ARG A 39 -0.29 -40.37 7.76
C ARG A 39 -1.34 -40.28 6.66
N ALA A 40 -2.39 -41.09 6.79
CA ALA A 40 -3.57 -40.99 5.93
C ALA A 40 -3.98 -39.53 5.82
N ALA A 41 -4.30 -39.06 4.59
CA ALA A 41 -4.85 -37.73 4.38
C ALA A 41 -6.04 -37.55 5.36
N THR A 42 -5.84 -36.68 6.34
CA THR A 42 -6.83 -36.38 7.36
C THR A 42 -7.99 -35.67 6.69
N SER A 43 -9.22 -36.07 7.00
CA SER A 43 -10.41 -35.40 6.46
C SER A 43 -10.49 -33.98 7.01
N PHE A 44 -10.95 -33.02 6.20
CA PHE A 44 -11.26 -31.67 6.66
C PHE A 44 -12.11 -31.68 7.93
N GLY A 45 -11.75 -30.85 8.91
CA GLY A 45 -12.45 -30.78 10.19
C GLY A 45 -11.62 -30.11 11.28
N TYR A 46 -12.15 -30.08 12.50
CA TYR A 46 -11.38 -29.66 13.67
C TYR A 46 -11.55 -30.63 14.84
N LYS A 47 -10.60 -30.58 15.77
CA LYS A 47 -10.68 -31.24 17.08
C LYS A 47 -10.09 -30.35 18.16
N GLU A 48 -10.50 -30.59 19.39
CA GLU A 48 -9.88 -29.94 20.54
C GLU A 48 -8.68 -30.74 21.04
N ASN A 49 -7.63 -30.04 21.46
CA ASN A 49 -6.46 -30.62 22.07
C ASN A 49 -5.79 -29.62 23.01
N GLY A 50 -5.81 -29.88 24.32
CA GLY A 50 -5.05 -29.11 25.31
C GLY A 50 -5.35 -27.61 25.32
N GLY A 51 -6.62 -27.22 25.19
CA GLY A 51 -7.02 -25.79 25.14
C GLY A 51 -6.71 -25.11 23.80
N SER A 52 -6.53 -25.89 22.73
CA SER A 52 -6.40 -25.40 21.35
C SER A 52 -7.36 -26.12 20.43
N TRP A 53 -7.82 -25.43 19.38
CA TRP A 53 -8.45 -26.05 18.23
C TRP A 53 -7.38 -26.45 17.23
N VAL A 54 -7.45 -27.69 16.73
CA VAL A 54 -6.59 -28.20 15.67
C VAL A 54 -7.44 -28.38 14.43
N ILE A 55 -7.23 -27.54 13.43
CA ILE A 55 -7.97 -27.51 12.17
C ILE A 55 -7.13 -28.26 11.13
N ASP A 56 -7.76 -29.16 10.40
CA ASP A 56 -7.19 -29.82 9.24
C ASP A 56 -7.91 -29.38 7.98
N SER A 57 -7.17 -28.94 6.96
CA SER A 57 -7.75 -28.47 5.71
C SER A 57 -8.32 -29.61 4.86
N GLY A 58 -7.93 -30.87 5.08
CA GLY A 58 -8.21 -31.96 4.14
C GLY A 58 -7.29 -31.97 2.91
N ALA A 59 -6.43 -30.97 2.75
CA ALA A 59 -5.52 -30.80 1.61
C ALA A 59 -4.04 -30.66 2.03
N GLY A 60 -3.70 -30.95 3.29
CA GLY A 60 -2.33 -31.05 3.78
C GLY A 60 -1.86 -29.91 4.70
N LEU A 61 -2.71 -28.91 4.98
CA LEU A 61 -2.47 -27.87 5.98
C LEU A 61 -3.14 -28.25 7.30
N THR A 62 -2.37 -28.19 8.40
CA THR A 62 -2.91 -28.28 9.76
C THR A 62 -2.58 -27.02 10.54
N VAL A 63 -3.56 -26.39 11.18
CA VAL A 63 -3.40 -25.16 11.97
C VAL A 63 -3.85 -25.40 13.41
N LYS A 64 -3.11 -24.87 14.39
CA LYS A 64 -3.52 -24.87 15.79
C LYS A 64 -3.77 -23.46 16.30
N VAL A 65 -4.98 -23.21 16.81
CA VAL A 65 -5.39 -21.92 17.38
C VAL A 65 -5.63 -22.09 18.89
N ASN A 66 -4.99 -21.27 19.71
CA ASN A 66 -5.18 -21.28 21.16
C ASN A 66 -6.57 -20.72 21.52
N GLN A 67 -7.33 -21.43 22.35
CA GLN A 67 -8.69 -20.99 22.73
C GLN A 67 -8.68 -19.75 23.63
N GLY A 68 -7.67 -19.56 24.48
CA GLY A 68 -7.61 -18.45 25.43
C GLY A 68 -7.14 -17.12 24.82
N SER A 69 -6.26 -17.18 23.82
CA SER A 69 -5.64 -15.99 23.21
C SER A 69 -5.96 -15.78 21.74
N CYS A 70 -6.46 -16.81 21.04
CA CYS A 70 -6.61 -16.84 19.58
C CYS A 70 -5.30 -16.70 18.80
N ASP A 71 -4.16 -16.94 19.45
CA ASP A 71 -2.89 -17.06 18.77
C ASP A 71 -2.84 -18.34 17.92
N ILE A 72 -2.30 -18.25 16.72
CA ILE A 72 -1.90 -19.42 15.94
C ILE A 72 -0.56 -19.90 16.49
N THR A 73 -0.55 -21.13 17.02
CA THR A 73 0.58 -21.74 17.75
C THR A 73 1.28 -22.84 16.96
N SER A 74 0.72 -23.26 15.83
CA SER A 74 1.30 -24.24 14.91
C SER A 74 0.65 -24.10 13.55
N MET A 75 1.45 -24.17 12.49
CA MET A 75 1.03 -24.22 11.09
C MET A 75 1.88 -25.27 10.41
N VAL A 76 1.34 -26.46 10.16
CA VAL A 76 2.05 -27.53 9.48
C VAL A 76 1.64 -27.58 8.03
N TRP A 77 2.59 -27.34 7.13
CA TRP A 77 2.41 -27.37 5.68
C TRP A 77 3.57 -28.14 5.04
N ASN A 78 3.27 -28.97 4.04
CA ASN A 78 4.28 -29.76 3.33
C ASN A 78 5.26 -30.50 4.27
N LYS A 79 4.71 -31.11 5.34
CA LYS A 79 5.43 -31.85 6.39
C LYS A 79 6.43 -31.01 7.21
N ALA A 80 6.37 -29.68 7.13
CA ALA A 80 7.17 -28.77 7.93
C ALA A 80 6.31 -27.98 8.92
N GLU A 81 6.78 -27.82 10.15
CA GLU A 81 6.23 -26.83 11.09
C GLU A 81 6.73 -25.44 10.67
N LEU A 82 5.78 -24.56 10.37
CA LEU A 82 6.04 -23.20 9.90
C LEU A 82 5.96 -22.18 11.02
N GLN A 83 5.30 -22.44 12.15
CA GLN A 83 5.22 -21.50 13.26
C GLN A 83 6.48 -21.58 14.14
N ILE A 84 7.09 -20.44 14.48
CA ILE A 84 8.18 -20.43 15.47
C ILE A 84 7.64 -20.66 16.90
N PRO A 85 8.39 -21.32 17.80
CA PRO A 85 7.90 -21.64 19.14
C PRO A 85 7.89 -20.46 20.12
N LYS A 86 8.65 -19.39 19.84
CA LYS A 86 8.87 -18.29 20.81
C LYS A 86 7.85 -17.16 20.74
N LYS A 87 7.29 -16.90 19.55
CA LYS A 87 6.36 -15.79 19.30
C LYS A 87 5.30 -16.28 18.33
N MET A 88 4.04 -16.11 18.68
CA MET A 88 2.93 -16.69 17.92
C MET A 88 2.48 -15.78 16.77
N THR A 89 1.71 -16.36 15.86
CA THR A 89 1.05 -15.64 14.77
C THR A 89 -0.28 -15.09 15.24
N HIS A 90 -0.52 -13.78 15.08
CA HIS A 90 -1.67 -13.08 15.66
C HIS A 90 -1.88 -11.66 15.14
N ILE A 91 -2.96 -11.02 15.58
CA ILE A 91 -3.15 -9.57 15.52
C ILE A 91 -2.13 -8.86 16.42
N ASN A 92 -1.48 -7.82 15.88
CA ASN A 92 -0.52 -6.94 16.55
C ASN A 92 0.61 -7.68 17.30
N SER A 93 0.50 -7.75 18.63
CA SER A 93 1.44 -8.46 19.52
C SER A 93 0.70 -9.50 20.38
N GLY A 94 -0.48 -9.93 19.92
CA GLY A 94 -1.42 -10.80 20.63
C GLY A 94 -2.57 -10.00 21.25
N LEU A 95 -3.76 -10.59 21.22
CA LEU A 95 -4.96 -10.00 21.84
C LEU A 95 -5.02 -10.23 23.36
N GLY A 96 -4.03 -10.92 23.92
CA GLY A 96 -4.01 -11.30 25.33
C GLY A 96 -5.08 -12.35 25.61
N LYS A 97 -6.04 -12.04 26.48
CA LYS A 97 -7.16 -12.94 26.81
C LYS A 97 -8.39 -12.52 26.01
N VAL A 98 -8.96 -13.46 25.26
CA VAL A 98 -10.17 -13.24 24.45
C VAL A 98 -11.31 -14.16 24.89
N LYS A 99 -12.54 -13.79 24.52
CA LYS A 99 -13.66 -14.72 24.46
C LYS A 99 -13.70 -15.31 23.05
N SER A 100 -13.39 -16.58 22.92
CA SER A 100 -13.34 -17.26 21.64
C SER A 100 -14.47 -18.28 21.48
N SER A 101 -14.83 -18.60 20.24
CA SER A 101 -15.77 -19.67 19.88
C SER A 101 -15.39 -20.29 18.54
N ILE A 102 -15.80 -21.55 18.33
CA ILE A 102 -15.66 -22.26 17.05
C ILE A 102 -17.01 -22.84 16.63
N GLU A 103 -17.32 -22.80 15.34
CA GLU A 103 -18.49 -23.46 14.77
C GLU A 103 -18.24 -23.98 13.36
N SER A 104 -19.07 -24.94 12.91
CA SER A 104 -19.14 -25.37 11.52
C SER A 104 -20.38 -24.78 10.88
N LEU A 105 -20.19 -24.02 9.81
CA LEU A 105 -21.25 -23.36 9.05
C LEU A 105 -21.95 -24.34 8.09
N LYS A 106 -23.02 -23.87 7.43
CA LYS A 106 -23.87 -24.71 6.56
C LYS A 106 -23.11 -25.35 5.39
N ASP A 107 -22.14 -24.63 4.84
CA ASP A 107 -21.24 -25.07 3.76
C ASP A 107 -20.03 -25.87 4.26
N LYS A 108 -20.01 -26.21 5.56
CA LYS A 108 -18.92 -26.84 6.32
C LYS A 108 -17.75 -25.93 6.64
N THR A 109 -17.75 -24.66 6.24
CA THR A 109 -16.70 -23.71 6.66
C THR A 109 -16.58 -23.70 8.17
N ILE A 110 -15.35 -23.80 8.69
CA ILE A 110 -15.07 -23.70 10.12
C ILE A 110 -14.79 -22.24 10.43
N GLN A 111 -15.57 -21.64 11.32
CA GLN A 111 -15.39 -20.27 11.78
C GLN A 111 -14.88 -20.27 13.22
N ILE A 112 -13.80 -19.54 13.48
CA ILE A 112 -13.33 -19.20 14.82
C ILE A 112 -13.48 -17.70 15.01
N SER A 113 -14.23 -17.29 16.03
CA SER A 113 -14.40 -15.89 16.41
C SER A 113 -13.66 -15.59 17.69
N CYS A 114 -12.96 -14.45 17.75
CA CYS A 114 -12.06 -14.05 18.82
C CYS A 114 -12.40 -12.63 19.27
N LYS A 115 -13.08 -12.49 20.41
CA LYS A 115 -13.60 -11.20 20.88
C LYS A 115 -12.78 -10.64 22.05
N ALA A 116 -12.35 -9.40 21.91
CA ALA A 116 -11.85 -8.53 22.95
C ALA A 116 -12.68 -7.23 22.97
N THR A 117 -12.55 -6.41 24.01
CA THR A 117 -13.19 -5.08 24.03
C THR A 117 -12.71 -4.26 22.82
N GLY A 118 -13.65 -3.74 22.02
CA GLY A 118 -13.34 -2.97 20.81
C GLY A 118 -12.75 -3.73 19.62
N LEU A 119 -12.61 -5.05 19.66
CA LEU A 119 -12.07 -5.83 18.55
C LEU A 119 -12.65 -7.25 18.47
N GLU A 120 -13.09 -7.66 17.27
CA GLU A 120 -13.48 -9.03 16.94
C GLU A 120 -12.70 -9.51 15.72
N HIS A 121 -11.87 -10.53 15.90
CA HIS A 121 -11.11 -11.16 14.81
C HIS A 121 -11.70 -12.53 14.48
N THR A 122 -11.74 -12.85 13.19
CA THR A 122 -12.33 -14.10 12.70
C THR A 122 -11.32 -14.86 11.84
N TYR A 123 -11.17 -16.16 12.11
CA TYR A 123 -10.50 -17.11 11.21
C TYR A 123 -11.55 -18.02 10.56
N LEU A 124 -11.39 -18.30 9.27
CA LEU A 124 -12.28 -19.13 8.47
C LEU A 124 -11.45 -20.16 7.69
N PHE A 125 -11.91 -21.41 7.68
CA PHE A 125 -11.25 -22.53 7.00
C PHE A 125 -12.28 -23.30 6.16
N ARG A 126 -11.96 -23.56 4.90
CA ARG A 126 -12.85 -24.22 3.94
C ARG A 126 -12.38 -25.64 3.58
N PRO A 127 -13.29 -26.56 3.22
CA PRO A 127 -12.92 -27.93 2.85
C PRO A 127 -11.95 -27.99 1.67
N ASN A 128 -10.83 -28.67 1.86
CA ASN A 128 -9.78 -28.93 0.87
C ASN A 128 -9.05 -27.68 0.36
N GLU A 129 -9.05 -26.60 1.14
CA GLU A 129 -8.31 -25.37 0.83
C GLU A 129 -7.19 -25.14 1.84
N ASN A 130 -5.95 -24.98 1.37
CA ASN A 130 -4.81 -24.67 2.21
C ASN A 130 -4.72 -23.15 2.43
N ALA A 131 -5.73 -22.63 3.13
CA ALA A 131 -5.95 -21.21 3.35
C ALA A 131 -6.43 -20.93 4.77
N ILE A 132 -6.06 -19.75 5.29
CA ILE A 132 -6.66 -19.15 6.47
C ILE A 132 -7.30 -17.84 6.03
N TYR A 133 -8.62 -17.81 5.92
CA TYR A 133 -9.37 -16.61 5.60
C TYR A 133 -9.62 -15.80 6.87
N MET A 134 -9.52 -14.48 6.77
CA MET A 134 -9.52 -13.60 7.93
C MET A 134 -10.29 -12.31 7.70
N GLY A 135 -10.78 -11.76 8.80
CA GLY A 135 -11.36 -10.43 8.90
C GLY A 135 -11.27 -9.91 10.32
N THR A 136 -11.18 -8.58 10.48
CA THR A 136 -11.05 -7.96 11.80
C THR A 136 -12.01 -6.78 11.91
N HIS A 137 -13.02 -6.88 12.77
CA HIS A 137 -13.87 -5.76 13.15
C HIS A 137 -13.24 -4.99 14.31
N HIS A 138 -13.07 -3.68 14.15
CA HIS A 138 -12.41 -2.80 15.12
C HIS A 138 -13.26 -1.56 15.40
N THR A 139 -13.32 -1.14 16.67
CA THR A 139 -14.07 0.04 17.11
C THR A 139 -13.20 1.00 17.93
N LYS A 140 -13.72 2.21 18.14
CA LYS A 140 -13.08 3.26 18.95
C LYS A 140 -12.83 2.88 20.41
N GLU A 141 -13.46 1.81 20.91
CA GLU A 141 -13.22 1.32 22.28
C GLU A 141 -11.80 0.77 22.46
N MET A 142 -11.12 0.39 21.37
CA MET A 142 -9.72 -0.02 21.38
C MET A 142 -8.89 0.99 20.60
N GLU A 143 -8.22 1.92 21.30
CA GLU A 143 -7.32 2.86 20.63
C GLU A 143 -6.02 2.15 20.22
N LEU A 144 -5.70 2.19 18.93
CA LEU A 144 -4.52 1.55 18.34
C LEU A 144 -3.72 2.55 17.50
N GLY A 145 -2.40 2.51 17.59
CA GLY A 145 -1.48 3.20 16.65
C GLY A 145 -1.16 2.38 15.39
N GLU A 146 -1.57 1.11 15.37
CA GLU A 146 -1.48 0.21 14.23
C GLU A 146 -2.41 -0.99 14.43
N LEU A 147 -2.90 -1.53 13.32
CA LEU A 147 -3.60 -2.81 13.27
C LEU A 147 -2.98 -3.65 12.16
N ARG A 148 -2.38 -4.77 12.54
CA ARG A 148 -1.71 -5.70 11.62
C ARG A 148 -2.00 -7.14 12.00
N PHE A 149 -1.98 -8.02 11.02
CA PHE A 149 -1.86 -9.45 11.26
C PHE A 149 -0.43 -9.89 10.92
N LEU A 150 0.21 -10.64 11.82
CA LEU A 150 1.63 -10.98 11.76
C LEU A 150 1.82 -12.50 11.76
N ALA A 151 2.20 -13.07 10.62
CA ALA A 151 2.59 -14.48 10.48
C ALA A 151 4.08 -14.63 10.77
N ARG A 152 4.43 -15.28 11.89
CA ARG A 152 5.82 -15.47 12.34
C ARG A 152 6.35 -16.83 11.92
N LEU A 153 6.85 -16.88 10.69
CA LEU A 153 7.20 -18.13 10.01
C LEU A 153 8.64 -18.57 10.33
N ALA A 154 8.88 -19.87 10.42
CA ALA A 154 10.17 -20.45 10.69
C ALA A 154 11.12 -20.26 9.50
N ARG A 155 12.32 -19.72 9.76
CA ARG A 155 13.32 -19.37 8.74
C ARG A 155 13.87 -20.57 7.98
N LYS A 156 13.82 -21.78 8.54
CA LYS A 156 14.33 -22.99 7.86
C LYS A 156 13.41 -23.42 6.70
N PRO A 157 12.11 -23.69 6.93
CA PRO A 157 11.21 -24.05 5.83
C PRO A 157 10.84 -22.87 4.92
N LEU A 158 10.86 -21.62 5.42
CA LEU A 158 10.61 -20.39 4.65
C LEU A 158 11.85 -19.50 4.69
N ASN A 159 12.89 -19.93 3.98
CA ASN A 159 14.23 -19.33 4.01
C ASN A 159 14.40 -18.11 3.10
N ASN A 160 13.51 -17.91 2.12
CA ASN A 160 13.60 -16.76 1.23
C ASN A 160 12.82 -15.57 1.81
N PRO A 161 13.48 -14.42 2.06
CA PRO A 161 12.76 -13.18 2.35
C PRO A 161 11.94 -12.75 1.13
N MET A 162 10.98 -11.85 1.31
CA MET A 162 10.25 -11.30 0.17
C MET A 162 11.18 -10.49 -0.75
N ILE A 163 12.07 -9.70 -0.15
CA ILE A 163 13.17 -8.99 -0.82
C ILE A 163 14.43 -9.04 0.05
N PRO A 164 15.64 -8.95 -0.51
CA PRO A 164 16.87 -8.93 0.28
C PRO A 164 16.91 -7.81 1.34
N GLU A 165 16.36 -6.64 1.01
CA GLU A 165 16.39 -5.42 1.83
C GLU A 165 15.46 -5.48 3.06
N SER A 166 14.70 -6.55 3.26
CA SER A 166 13.95 -6.82 4.49
C SER A 166 14.69 -7.77 5.45
N ASN A 167 15.87 -8.26 5.07
CA ASN A 167 16.68 -9.15 5.90
C ASN A 167 17.77 -8.38 6.67
N ILE A 168 17.75 -8.51 8.00
CA ILE A 168 18.65 -7.80 8.91
C ILE A 168 19.66 -8.74 9.60
N ASP A 169 19.81 -9.98 9.11
CA ASP A 169 20.75 -10.96 9.66
C ASP A 169 22.18 -10.40 9.71
N GLY A 170 22.78 -10.35 10.91
CA GLY A 170 24.14 -9.86 11.13
C GLY A 170 24.32 -8.33 11.01
N MET A 171 23.24 -7.57 10.83
CA MET A 171 23.29 -6.12 10.70
C MET A 171 23.16 -5.39 12.05
N LYS A 172 23.52 -4.11 12.08
CA LYS A 172 23.39 -3.23 13.26
C LYS A 172 22.36 -2.15 13.01
N ALA A 173 21.55 -1.84 14.02
CA ALA A 173 20.61 -0.74 13.94
C ALA A 173 21.36 0.60 13.77
N ILE A 174 20.93 1.40 12.80
CA ILE A 174 21.47 2.75 12.50
C ILE A 174 20.44 3.86 12.74
N GLU A 175 19.15 3.53 12.72
CA GLU A 175 18.07 4.44 13.06
C GLU A 175 17.00 3.70 13.87
N ALA A 176 16.78 4.16 15.10
CA ALA A 176 15.90 3.52 16.08
C ALA A 176 16.18 1.99 16.19
N HIS A 177 15.16 1.17 15.99
CA HIS A 177 15.24 -0.30 15.98
C HIS A 177 14.61 -0.90 14.73
N ASP A 178 14.53 -0.13 13.64
CA ASP A 178 13.86 -0.55 12.41
C ASP A 178 14.62 -0.27 11.11
N VAL A 179 15.75 0.45 11.15
CA VAL A 179 16.68 0.54 10.02
C VAL A 179 18.05 0.03 10.45
N TYR A 180 18.63 -0.82 9.63
CA TYR A 180 19.86 -1.55 9.91
C TYR A 180 20.86 -1.37 8.77
N ALA A 181 22.14 -1.53 9.07
CA ALA A 181 23.20 -1.59 8.08
C ALA A 181 24.18 -2.72 8.36
N ASP A 182 24.73 -3.31 7.30
CA ASP A 182 25.88 -4.20 7.38
C ASP A 182 27.20 -3.42 7.55
N SER A 183 28.32 -4.13 7.64
CA SER A 183 29.64 -3.51 7.79
C SER A 183 30.12 -2.72 6.55
N LYS A 184 29.44 -2.86 5.40
CA LYS A 184 29.72 -2.14 4.16
C LYS A 184 28.83 -0.91 4.00
N GLY A 185 27.85 -0.71 4.89
CA GLY A 185 26.88 0.38 4.80
C GLY A 185 25.73 0.08 3.83
N VAL A 186 25.50 -1.19 3.47
CA VAL A 186 24.27 -1.61 2.78
C VAL A 186 23.17 -1.73 3.81
N THR A 187 22.04 -1.09 3.55
CA THR A 187 20.96 -0.91 4.51
C THR A 187 19.79 -1.85 4.25
N ALA A 188 19.10 -2.21 5.33
CA ALA A 188 17.91 -3.05 5.31
C ALA A 188 16.90 -2.56 6.35
N SER A 189 15.62 -2.73 6.04
CA SER A 189 14.51 -2.35 6.90
C SER A 189 13.26 -3.12 6.51
N LYS A 190 12.44 -3.44 7.50
CA LYS A 190 11.08 -3.94 7.27
C LYS A 190 10.24 -3.02 6.39
N PHE A 191 10.49 -1.71 6.40
CA PHE A 191 9.74 -0.74 5.58
C PHE A 191 10.06 -0.84 4.08
N TYR A 192 11.23 -1.35 3.72
CA TYR A 192 11.65 -1.51 2.32
C TYR A 192 10.86 -2.61 1.61
N SER A 193 10.21 -3.49 2.37
CA SER A 193 9.30 -4.50 1.86
C SER A 193 7.97 -3.93 1.34
N GLY A 194 7.62 -2.69 1.69
CA GLY A 194 6.30 -2.16 1.38
C GLY A 194 6.04 -1.94 -0.10
N ILE A 195 4.81 -2.26 -0.52
CA ILE A 195 4.30 -2.04 -1.86
C ILE A 195 3.13 -1.04 -1.74
N PRO A 196 2.95 -0.09 -2.68
CA PRO A 196 1.76 0.76 -2.69
C PRO A 196 0.47 -0.08 -2.67
N PHE A 197 -0.50 0.27 -1.82
CA PHE A 197 -1.72 -0.52 -1.61
C PHE A 197 -2.54 -0.76 -2.88
N ILE A 198 -2.46 0.13 -3.87
CA ILE A 198 -3.09 -0.06 -5.19
C ILE A 198 -2.48 -1.22 -6.00
N ASP A 199 -1.23 -1.57 -5.73
CA ASP A 199 -0.49 -2.64 -6.40
C ASP A 199 -0.34 -3.88 -5.49
N ASP A 200 -0.44 -3.69 -4.18
CA ASP A 200 -0.27 -4.73 -3.17
C ASP A 200 -1.53 -5.56 -2.97
N ASN A 201 -1.83 -6.41 -3.95
CA ASN A 201 -2.95 -7.36 -3.90
C ASN A 201 -2.51 -8.77 -3.46
N VAL A 202 -1.22 -9.09 -3.65
CA VAL A 202 -0.59 -10.35 -3.23
C VAL A 202 0.85 -10.10 -2.82
N HIS A 203 1.25 -10.54 -1.63
CA HIS A 203 2.64 -10.54 -1.19
C HIS A 203 2.92 -11.76 -0.30
N GLY A 204 4.17 -12.24 -0.28
CA GLY A 204 4.48 -13.48 0.43
C GLY A 204 5.96 -13.81 0.50
N VAL A 205 6.23 -14.94 1.16
CA VAL A 205 7.57 -15.50 1.35
C VAL A 205 7.59 -16.96 0.92
N THR A 206 8.76 -17.45 0.55
CA THR A 206 8.93 -18.81 0.03
C THR A 206 10.07 -19.54 0.72
N GLY A 207 10.19 -20.83 0.45
CA GLY A 207 11.34 -21.65 0.82
C GLY A 207 11.12 -23.12 0.50
N ASP A 208 11.89 -23.98 1.16
CA ASP A 208 11.88 -25.42 0.93
C ASP A 208 10.50 -26.08 1.14
N ALA A 209 9.64 -25.49 1.99
CA ALA A 209 8.29 -25.99 2.22
C ALA A 209 7.25 -25.53 1.18
N GLY A 210 7.60 -24.59 0.29
CA GLY A 210 6.69 -23.95 -0.66
C GLY A 210 6.54 -22.45 -0.38
N GLY A 211 5.33 -21.92 -0.48
CA GLY A 211 5.04 -20.49 -0.31
C GLY A 211 3.91 -20.21 0.66
N VAL A 212 4.02 -19.04 1.33
CA VAL A 212 2.97 -18.47 2.17
C VAL A 212 2.72 -17.04 1.71
N PHE A 213 1.49 -16.73 1.31
CA PHE A 213 1.12 -15.46 0.69
C PHE A 213 -0.11 -14.84 1.35
N PHE A 214 -0.06 -13.55 1.66
CA PHE A 214 -1.29 -12.79 1.83
C PHE A 214 -1.92 -12.50 0.48
N ILE A 215 -3.23 -12.65 0.42
CA ILE A 215 -4.07 -12.18 -0.69
C ILE A 215 -5.13 -11.26 -0.11
N MET A 216 -5.20 -10.06 -0.69
CA MET A 216 -6.14 -9.03 -0.31
C MET A 216 -7.37 -9.11 -1.22
N SER A 217 -8.57 -9.14 -0.64
CA SER A 217 -9.79 -8.97 -1.43
C SER A 217 -9.92 -7.53 -1.94
N ASP A 218 -10.87 -7.30 -2.85
CA ASP A 218 -11.22 -5.96 -3.34
C ASP A 218 -11.60 -4.96 -2.24
N TYR A 219 -11.96 -5.45 -1.04
CA TYR A 219 -12.38 -4.63 0.11
C TYR A 219 -11.32 -4.56 1.22
N ALA A 220 -10.18 -5.26 1.08
CA ALA A 220 -9.21 -5.41 2.16
C ALA A 220 -8.68 -4.08 2.71
N TYR A 221 -8.55 -3.08 1.83
CA TYR A 221 -8.06 -1.74 2.16
C TYR A 221 -9.18 -0.70 2.38
N GLU A 222 -10.46 -1.10 2.37
CA GLU A 222 -11.57 -0.14 2.43
C GLU A 222 -11.54 0.68 3.73
N ARG A 223 -11.10 0.05 4.84
CA ARG A 223 -10.94 0.67 6.16
C ARG A 223 -9.48 0.99 6.50
N SER A 224 -8.58 0.90 5.51
CA SER A 224 -7.20 1.38 5.68
C SER A 224 -7.14 2.92 5.61
N VAL A 225 -5.95 3.48 5.77
CA VAL A 225 -5.69 4.93 5.70
C VAL A 225 -4.57 5.25 4.73
N GLY A 226 -4.54 6.49 4.23
CA GLY A 226 -3.46 7.00 3.40
C GLY A 226 -3.68 6.88 1.88
N GLY A 227 -4.78 6.26 1.45
CA GLY A 227 -5.14 6.14 0.04
C GLY A 227 -4.30 5.11 -0.74
N PRO A 228 -4.39 5.13 -2.08
CA PRO A 228 -3.86 4.06 -2.95
C PRO A 228 -2.33 3.96 -2.96
N PHE A 229 -1.63 5.07 -2.72
CA PHE A 229 -0.16 5.14 -2.82
C PHE A 229 0.53 4.94 -1.47
N PHE A 230 -0.26 4.77 -0.40
CA PHE A 230 0.25 4.37 0.89
C PHE A 230 0.91 3.00 0.79
N ARG A 231 1.99 2.80 1.53
CA ARG A 231 2.73 1.55 1.60
C ARG A 231 3.09 1.29 3.06
N ASP A 232 3.07 0.02 3.46
CA ASP A 232 3.41 -0.39 4.82
C ASP A 232 4.26 -1.66 4.81
N ILE A 233 4.62 -2.15 5.98
CA ILE A 233 5.50 -3.31 6.13
C ILE A 233 4.77 -4.57 5.66
N ASN A 234 5.42 -5.34 4.79
CA ASN A 234 4.96 -6.65 4.32
C ASN A 234 5.84 -7.79 4.84
N ASN A 235 7.14 -7.55 5.03
CA ASN A 235 8.08 -8.58 5.47
C ASN A 235 9.25 -8.04 6.31
N GLN A 236 9.70 -8.84 7.28
CA GLN A 236 11.00 -8.68 7.93
C GLN A 236 11.59 -10.05 8.28
N CYS A 237 12.89 -10.24 8.00
CA CYS A 237 13.59 -11.41 8.49
C CYS A 237 14.38 -11.09 9.77
N THR A 238 14.00 -11.77 10.85
CA THR A 238 14.67 -11.76 12.16
C THR A 238 14.92 -13.21 12.59
N GLU A 239 14.59 -13.59 13.83
CA GLU A 239 14.50 -15.01 14.21
C GLU A 239 13.36 -15.76 13.47
N ALA A 240 12.40 -15.02 12.92
CA ALA A 240 11.34 -15.50 12.04
C ALA A 240 11.41 -14.80 10.67
N ASN A 241 10.85 -15.43 9.64
CA ASN A 241 10.45 -14.76 8.41
C ASN A 241 9.06 -14.16 8.67
N GLU A 242 9.03 -12.94 9.21
CA GLU A 242 7.80 -12.28 9.63
C GLU A 242 7.10 -11.73 8.39
N LEU A 243 5.95 -12.31 8.05
CA LEU A 243 5.08 -11.90 6.93
C LEU A 243 3.87 -11.18 7.51
N THR A 244 3.51 -10.01 6.96
CA THR A 244 2.62 -9.09 7.65
C THR A 244 1.63 -8.45 6.71
N PHE A 245 0.37 -8.32 7.14
CA PHE A 245 -0.61 -7.43 6.51
C PHE A 245 -0.96 -6.31 7.49
N TYR A 246 -0.61 -5.08 7.14
CA TYR A 246 -0.94 -3.88 7.90
C TYR A 246 -2.25 -3.27 7.40
N MET A 247 -3.31 -3.44 8.20
CA MET A 247 -4.62 -2.86 7.92
C MET A 247 -4.59 -1.34 8.10
N PHE A 248 -3.87 -0.82 9.09
CA PHE A 248 -3.50 0.59 9.21
C PHE A 248 -2.31 0.79 10.16
N SER A 249 -1.66 1.96 10.09
CA SER A 249 -0.62 2.37 11.02
C SER A 249 -0.46 3.89 11.09
N ASP A 250 0.32 4.36 12.07
CA ASP A 250 0.83 5.73 12.13
C ASP A 250 2.03 5.97 11.17
N HIS A 251 2.42 4.99 10.33
CA HIS A 251 3.54 5.15 9.39
C HIS A 251 3.17 6.16 8.31
N THR A 252 3.75 7.37 8.34
CA THR A 252 3.45 8.47 7.41
C THR A 252 1.97 8.86 7.28
N ARG A 253 1.14 8.49 8.26
CA ARG A 253 -0.30 8.74 8.24
C ARG A 253 -0.61 10.24 8.18
N ALA A 254 -1.51 10.60 7.25
CA ALA A 254 -2.05 11.95 7.06
C ALA A 254 -3.57 12.05 7.25
N GLU A 255 -4.25 10.92 7.45
CA GLU A 255 -5.71 10.81 7.64
C GLU A 255 -6.04 10.23 9.02
N ASP A 256 -7.25 10.48 9.52
CA ASP A 256 -7.74 9.80 10.73
C ASP A 256 -8.06 8.32 10.47
N TYR A 257 -7.99 7.49 11.51
CA TYR A 257 -8.31 6.07 11.40
C TYR A 257 -9.77 5.83 11.06
N ARG A 258 -9.99 4.85 10.17
CA ARG A 258 -11.29 4.30 9.85
C ARG A 258 -11.55 3.08 10.73
N TYR A 259 -12.79 2.94 11.18
CA TYR A 259 -13.24 1.84 12.04
C TYR A 259 -14.24 0.96 11.27
N GLY A 260 -14.53 -0.21 11.80
CA GLY A 260 -15.38 -1.21 11.16
C GLY A 260 -14.59 -2.45 10.77
N PHE A 261 -15.01 -3.11 9.70
CA PHE A 261 -14.42 -4.38 9.26
C PHE A 261 -13.23 -4.17 8.32
N HIS A 262 -12.06 -4.63 8.73
CA HIS A 262 -10.84 -4.68 7.90
C HIS A 262 -10.72 -6.07 7.25
N GLY A 263 -10.47 -6.10 5.95
CA GLY A 263 -10.52 -7.32 5.13
C GLY A 263 -11.74 -7.36 4.20
N PRO A 264 -12.09 -8.53 3.65
CA PRO A 264 -11.44 -9.83 3.84
C PRO A 264 -10.00 -9.90 3.33
N TYR A 265 -9.18 -10.75 3.94
CA TYR A 265 -7.86 -11.13 3.46
C TYR A 265 -7.60 -12.61 3.79
N ALA A 266 -6.70 -13.26 3.06
CA ALA A 266 -6.39 -14.67 3.25
C ALA A 266 -4.89 -14.91 3.33
N LEU A 267 -4.47 -15.88 4.13
CA LEU A 267 -3.12 -16.43 4.14
C LEU A 267 -3.15 -17.79 3.42
N ILE A 268 -2.51 -17.86 2.25
CA ILE A 268 -2.53 -19.01 1.34
C ILE A 268 -1.22 -19.77 1.42
N PHE A 269 -1.31 -21.10 1.45
CA PHE A 269 -0.18 -22.03 1.50
C PHE A 269 -0.14 -22.86 0.21
N ASN A 270 0.94 -22.76 -0.55
CA ASN A 270 1.07 -23.46 -1.83
C ASN A 270 2.51 -23.93 -2.10
N ASP A 271 2.79 -24.29 -3.35
CA ASP A 271 4.08 -24.82 -3.83
C ASP A 271 5.21 -23.77 -3.96
N GLY A 272 4.93 -22.50 -3.67
CA GLY A 272 5.88 -21.40 -3.82
C GLY A 272 5.60 -20.49 -5.01
N LYS A 273 4.71 -20.87 -5.93
CA LYS A 273 4.28 -19.99 -7.02
C LYS A 273 3.37 -18.89 -6.46
N GLN A 274 3.65 -17.63 -6.79
CA GLN A 274 2.77 -16.53 -6.39
C GLN A 274 1.35 -16.76 -6.95
N PRO A 275 0.32 -16.83 -6.09
CA PRO A 275 -1.08 -16.99 -6.53
C PRO A 275 -1.62 -15.70 -7.14
N ALA A 276 -2.69 -15.81 -7.92
CA ALA A 276 -3.50 -14.67 -8.35
C ALA A 276 -4.64 -14.43 -7.34
N VAL A 277 -5.14 -13.19 -7.25
CA VAL A 277 -6.33 -12.88 -6.43
C VAL A 277 -7.53 -13.74 -6.83
N THR A 278 -7.68 -14.00 -8.14
CA THR A 278 -8.75 -14.84 -8.70
C THR A 278 -8.68 -16.32 -8.30
N ASP A 279 -7.56 -16.77 -7.71
CA ASP A 279 -7.43 -18.14 -7.22
C ASP A 279 -8.10 -18.33 -5.84
N VAL A 280 -8.56 -17.23 -5.22
CA VAL A 280 -9.16 -17.24 -3.88
C VAL A 280 -10.59 -16.73 -3.95
N ASP A 281 -11.52 -17.55 -3.48
CA ASP A 281 -12.93 -17.24 -3.42
C ASP A 281 -13.24 -16.49 -2.12
N PHE A 282 -13.43 -15.17 -2.22
CA PHE A 282 -13.93 -14.32 -1.12
C PHE A 282 -15.45 -14.14 -1.16
N ASP A 283 -16.16 -14.67 -2.16
CA ASP A 283 -17.62 -14.47 -2.31
C ASP A 283 -18.41 -15.18 -1.20
N PHE A 284 -17.84 -16.21 -0.58
CA PHE A 284 -18.51 -16.85 0.57
C PHE A 284 -18.67 -15.91 1.78
N PHE A 285 -17.86 -14.83 1.90
CA PHE A 285 -18.03 -13.84 2.97
C PHE A 285 -19.38 -13.12 2.91
N GLN A 286 -20.00 -13.04 1.73
CA GLN A 286 -21.25 -12.32 1.48
C GLN A 286 -22.41 -12.85 2.33
N ASP A 287 -22.39 -14.13 2.69
CA ASP A 287 -23.49 -14.81 3.41
C ASP A 287 -23.20 -15.06 4.90
N LEU A 288 -22.03 -14.63 5.42
CA LEU A 288 -21.59 -14.97 6.78
C LEU A 288 -22.21 -14.09 7.88
N GLY A 289 -22.69 -12.89 7.54
CA GLY A 289 -23.21 -11.94 8.53
C GLY A 289 -22.18 -11.50 9.58
N LEU A 290 -20.89 -11.42 9.20
CA LEU A 290 -19.82 -10.99 10.11
C LEU A 290 -20.03 -9.54 10.56
N THR A 291 -19.76 -9.26 11.84
CA THR A 291 -19.92 -7.92 12.42
C THR A 291 -19.18 -6.86 11.60
N GLY A 292 -19.92 -5.86 11.10
CA GLY A 292 -19.37 -4.72 10.37
C GLY A 292 -18.96 -4.99 8.91
N PHE A 293 -19.02 -6.24 8.44
CA PHE A 293 -18.83 -6.56 7.03
C PHE A 293 -20.07 -6.11 6.24
N VAL A 294 -19.87 -5.35 5.16
CA VAL A 294 -20.95 -4.88 4.29
C VAL A 294 -20.97 -5.73 3.01
N PRO A 295 -22.04 -6.50 2.77
CA PRO A 295 -22.13 -7.36 1.60
C PRO A 295 -22.30 -6.54 0.32
N GLU A 296 -21.98 -7.14 -0.82
CA GLU A 296 -22.06 -6.50 -2.12
C GLU A 296 -23.44 -6.04 -2.54
N THR A 297 -24.49 -6.69 -2.03
CA THR A 297 -25.89 -6.31 -2.26
C THR A 297 -26.23 -4.95 -1.66
N ASP A 298 -25.47 -4.52 -0.65
CA ASP A 298 -25.67 -3.26 0.08
C ASP A 298 -24.70 -2.16 -0.40
N ARG A 299 -23.94 -2.46 -1.46
CA ARG A 299 -22.98 -1.55 -2.08
C ARG A 299 -23.54 -1.01 -3.40
N SER A 300 -22.94 0.08 -3.87
CA SER A 300 -23.27 0.68 -5.16
C SER A 300 -21.99 1.12 -5.86
N THR A 301 -22.06 1.30 -7.17
CA THR A 301 -20.95 1.83 -7.97
C THR A 301 -21.22 3.26 -8.37
N TRP A 302 -20.17 4.03 -8.59
CA TRP A 302 -20.20 5.30 -9.30
C TRP A 302 -19.67 5.08 -10.73
N THR A 303 -20.42 5.55 -11.74
CA THR A 303 -19.99 5.51 -13.14
C THR A 303 -20.09 6.90 -13.74
N GLY A 304 -19.01 7.32 -14.40
CA GLY A 304 -18.94 8.64 -15.03
C GLY A 304 -17.71 8.81 -15.91
N THR A 305 -17.53 10.00 -16.46
CA THR A 305 -16.43 10.36 -17.37
C THR A 305 -15.48 11.37 -16.74
N ILE A 306 -14.31 11.58 -17.35
CA ILE A 306 -13.37 12.65 -16.97
C ILE A 306 -13.38 13.74 -18.02
N THR A 307 -13.51 14.99 -17.59
CA THR A 307 -13.30 16.18 -18.41
C THR A 307 -11.92 16.75 -18.16
N ASP A 308 -11.02 16.66 -19.15
CA ASP A 308 -9.65 17.17 -19.09
C ASP A 308 -9.39 18.21 -20.18
N LYS A 309 -9.77 19.47 -19.91
CA LYS A 309 -9.73 20.56 -20.90
C LYS A 309 -8.31 20.90 -21.37
N ASN A 310 -7.33 20.74 -20.48
CA ASN A 310 -5.95 21.16 -20.70
C ASN A 310 -5.03 19.97 -21.03
N SER A 311 -5.59 18.80 -21.30
CA SER A 311 -4.84 17.58 -21.64
C SER A 311 -3.81 17.18 -20.58
N VAL A 312 -4.08 17.49 -19.31
CA VAL A 312 -3.21 17.25 -18.14
C VAL A 312 -2.87 15.77 -17.97
N LEU A 313 -3.82 14.89 -18.28
CA LEU A 313 -3.74 13.45 -18.08
C LEU A 313 -3.07 12.70 -19.26
N SER A 314 -2.65 13.42 -20.30
CA SER A 314 -2.08 12.81 -21.50
C SER A 314 -0.86 11.96 -21.17
N ASN A 315 -0.77 10.76 -21.78
CA ASN A 315 0.35 9.82 -21.63
C ASN A 315 0.70 9.47 -20.17
N SER A 316 -0.26 9.54 -19.26
CA SER A 316 -0.06 9.31 -17.82
C SER A 316 -0.91 8.13 -17.34
N SER A 317 -0.47 7.48 -16.26
CA SER A 317 -1.37 6.62 -15.49
C SER A 317 -2.42 7.51 -14.82
N VAL A 318 -3.68 7.08 -14.83
CA VAL A 318 -4.77 7.83 -14.21
C VAL A 318 -5.41 6.97 -13.14
N VAL A 319 -5.46 7.49 -11.92
CA VAL A 319 -6.14 6.85 -10.79
C VAL A 319 -7.24 7.78 -10.30
N VAL A 320 -8.43 7.26 -10.07
CA VAL A 320 -9.48 7.99 -9.37
C VAL A 320 -9.70 7.35 -8.02
N THR A 321 -9.62 8.14 -6.95
CA THR A 321 -9.90 7.68 -5.59
C THR A 321 -11.23 8.22 -5.10
N PHE A 322 -11.86 7.49 -4.19
CA PHE A 322 -13.06 7.92 -3.48
C PHE A 322 -12.82 7.72 -1.99
N SER A 323 -12.81 8.78 -1.20
CA SER A 323 -12.58 8.65 0.24
C SER A 323 -13.52 9.53 1.06
N ASN A 324 -13.88 9.03 2.24
CA ASN A 324 -14.52 9.81 3.30
C ASN A 324 -13.96 9.35 4.66
N ALA A 325 -14.61 9.77 5.75
CA ALA A 325 -14.20 9.43 7.11
C ALA A 325 -14.34 7.93 7.44
N ASP A 326 -15.13 7.19 6.66
CA ASP A 326 -15.49 5.81 6.96
C ASP A 326 -14.80 4.81 6.02
N ALA A 327 -14.59 5.15 4.76
CA ALA A 327 -14.03 4.25 3.75
C ALA A 327 -13.16 4.94 2.70
N GLN A 328 -12.31 4.16 2.03
CA GLN A 328 -11.51 4.55 0.87
C GLN A 328 -11.59 3.50 -0.25
N TYR A 329 -11.56 3.96 -1.50
CA TYR A 329 -11.57 3.13 -2.70
C TYR A 329 -10.76 3.79 -3.82
N TRP A 330 -10.37 3.02 -4.81
CA TRP A 330 -9.68 3.53 -6.00
C TRP A 330 -9.95 2.70 -7.24
N VAL A 331 -9.69 3.29 -8.40
CA VAL A 331 -9.72 2.60 -9.70
C VAL A 331 -8.65 3.17 -10.62
N LYS A 332 -7.90 2.28 -11.29
CA LYS A 332 -7.03 2.64 -12.41
C LYS A 332 -7.90 2.86 -13.66
N VAL A 333 -7.90 4.06 -14.20
CA VAL A 333 -8.71 4.43 -15.37
C VAL A 333 -7.99 3.99 -16.65
N LYS A 334 -8.60 3.06 -17.38
CA LYS A 334 -8.03 2.50 -18.62
C LYS A 334 -8.02 3.51 -19.78
N SER A 335 -9.02 4.38 -19.83
CA SER A 335 -9.19 5.39 -20.88
C SER A 335 -9.90 6.60 -20.30
N THR A 336 -9.35 7.80 -20.50
CA THR A 336 -10.01 9.06 -20.13
C THR A 336 -11.10 9.49 -21.13
N LYS A 337 -11.23 8.76 -22.24
CA LYS A 337 -12.22 9.03 -23.31
C LYS A 337 -13.51 8.24 -23.14
N GLU A 338 -13.51 7.24 -22.26
CA GLU A 338 -14.66 6.37 -22.00
C GLU A 338 -15.09 6.51 -20.54
N PRO A 339 -16.36 6.22 -20.21
CA PRO A 339 -16.77 6.13 -18.82
C PRO A 339 -15.96 5.08 -18.07
N PHE A 340 -15.67 5.35 -16.80
CA PHE A 340 -15.10 4.39 -15.87
C PHE A 340 -16.08 4.12 -14.74
N THR A 341 -15.88 3.01 -14.04
CA THR A 341 -16.72 2.59 -12.91
C THR A 341 -15.85 2.36 -11.69
N SER A 342 -16.26 2.89 -10.54
CA SER A 342 -15.62 2.62 -9.25
C SER A 342 -15.78 1.14 -8.86
N PRO A 343 -15.01 0.65 -7.87
CA PRO A 343 -15.39 -0.56 -7.15
C PRO A 343 -16.79 -0.43 -6.53
N LYS A 344 -17.34 -1.53 -6.03
CA LYS A 344 -18.55 -1.49 -5.20
C LYS A 344 -18.24 -0.81 -3.87
N MET A 345 -18.88 0.32 -3.63
CA MET A 345 -18.65 1.16 -2.46
C MET A 345 -19.83 1.08 -1.50
N VAL A 346 -19.55 1.15 -0.20
CA VAL A 346 -20.58 1.42 0.82
C VAL A 346 -21.27 2.74 0.49
N ALA A 347 -22.59 2.80 0.67
CA ALA A 347 -23.34 4.01 0.38
C ALA A 347 -22.82 5.21 1.20
N GLY A 348 -22.72 6.39 0.57
CA GLY A 348 -22.23 7.60 1.21
C GLY A 348 -21.79 8.68 0.24
N THR A 349 -21.39 9.82 0.82
CA THR A 349 -20.75 10.92 0.11
C THR A 349 -19.23 10.80 0.25
N TYR A 350 -18.52 10.92 -0.87
CA TYR A 350 -17.08 10.72 -0.99
C TYR A 350 -16.44 11.93 -1.64
N ASN A 351 -15.23 12.25 -1.23
CA ASN A 351 -14.33 13.08 -2.01
C ASN A 351 -13.71 12.21 -3.12
N ALA A 352 -14.05 12.50 -4.37
CA ALA A 352 -13.46 11.91 -5.55
C ALA A 352 -12.25 12.74 -6.01
N THR A 353 -11.07 12.13 -6.07
CA THR A 353 -9.83 12.81 -6.47
C THR A 353 -9.25 12.13 -7.70
N ILE A 354 -8.95 12.90 -8.73
CA ILE A 354 -8.25 12.41 -9.93
C ILE A 354 -6.75 12.61 -9.72
N TYR A 355 -5.98 11.57 -10.00
CA TYR A 355 -4.53 11.60 -9.97
C TYR A 355 -3.95 11.39 -11.36
N LYS A 356 -2.99 12.25 -11.72
CA LYS A 356 -2.06 12.03 -12.83
C LYS A 356 -0.82 11.36 -12.24
N ASN A 357 -0.61 10.09 -12.52
CA ASN A 357 0.32 9.23 -11.77
C ASN A 357 0.00 9.30 -10.26
N GLN A 358 0.73 10.10 -9.47
CA GLN A 358 0.46 10.35 -8.05
C GLN A 358 0.15 11.82 -7.73
N LEU A 359 0.12 12.71 -8.73
CA LEU A 359 -0.23 14.12 -8.56
C LEU A 359 -1.74 14.29 -8.45
N PRO A 360 -2.28 14.82 -7.34
CA PRO A 360 -3.71 15.17 -7.27
C PRO A 360 -4.01 16.36 -8.20
N VAL A 361 -4.87 16.15 -9.20
CA VAL A 361 -5.21 17.18 -10.21
C VAL A 361 -6.65 17.69 -10.15
N SER A 362 -7.49 17.08 -9.32
CA SER A 362 -8.79 17.63 -8.92
C SER A 362 -9.34 16.90 -7.70
N SER A 363 -10.31 17.52 -7.02
CA SER A 363 -11.03 16.91 -5.91
C SER A 363 -12.44 17.47 -5.84
N GLU A 364 -13.46 16.61 -5.86
CA GLU A 364 -14.87 17.02 -5.80
C GLU A 364 -15.74 16.01 -5.05
N SER A 365 -16.90 16.45 -4.56
CA SER A 365 -17.81 15.61 -3.78
C SER A 365 -18.76 14.82 -4.70
N VAL A 366 -18.83 13.50 -4.52
CA VAL A 366 -19.76 12.60 -5.21
C VAL A 366 -20.57 11.78 -4.21
N THR A 367 -21.77 11.34 -4.61
CA THR A 367 -22.60 10.45 -3.78
C THR A 367 -22.80 9.10 -4.47
N VAL A 368 -22.65 8.02 -3.72
CA VAL A 368 -22.80 6.63 -4.17
C VAL A 368 -23.82 5.96 -3.27
N GLY A 369 -24.85 5.34 -3.84
CA GLY A 369 -25.95 4.72 -3.07
C GLY A 369 -26.80 5.75 -2.31
N GLY A 370 -28.10 5.84 -2.63
CA GLY A 370 -29.01 6.87 -2.11
C GLY A 370 -29.28 8.01 -3.09
N SER A 371 -30.42 8.69 -2.95
CA SER A 371 -30.76 9.85 -3.79
C SER A 371 -29.71 10.95 -3.61
N ALA A 372 -29.13 11.44 -4.70
CA ALA A 372 -28.16 12.52 -4.70
C ALA A 372 -28.63 13.68 -3.81
N PRO A 373 -27.75 14.29 -2.99
CA PRO A 373 -28.09 15.56 -2.34
C PRO A 373 -28.42 16.56 -3.44
N ALA A 374 -29.56 17.25 -3.33
CA ALA A 374 -29.88 18.36 -4.21
C ALA A 374 -28.70 19.35 -4.19
N ALA A 375 -28.23 19.75 -5.37
CA ALA A 375 -27.16 20.72 -5.51
C ALA A 375 -27.49 21.98 -4.68
N SER A 376 -26.73 22.18 -3.59
CA SER A 376 -26.78 23.38 -2.78
C SER A 376 -26.17 24.53 -3.59
N GLN A 377 -26.98 25.19 -4.43
CA GLN A 377 -26.67 26.56 -4.83
C GLN A 377 -27.00 27.47 -3.65
N ALA A 378 -25.96 27.93 -2.97
CA ALA A 378 -26.09 29.01 -1.99
C ALA A 378 -26.18 30.36 -2.72
N ALA A 379 -27.32 31.02 -2.61
CA ALA A 379 -27.48 32.47 -2.79
C ALA A 379 -28.68 32.96 -1.94
N PRO A 380 -28.67 34.23 -1.47
CA PRO A 380 -29.22 34.59 -0.16
C PRO A 380 -30.72 34.87 -0.12
N ALA A 381 -31.24 34.78 1.11
CA ALA A 381 -32.64 34.93 1.50
C ALA A 381 -33.27 36.28 1.08
N ASN A 382 -34.52 36.20 0.60
CA ASN A 382 -35.53 37.20 0.92
C ASN A 382 -36.94 36.57 0.94
N THR A 383 -37.69 36.93 1.97
CA THR A 383 -39.02 36.45 2.37
C THR A 383 -40.16 37.09 1.58
N THR A 384 -41.21 36.33 1.25
CA THR A 384 -42.64 36.59 1.59
C THR A 384 -43.57 35.46 1.11
N ALA A 385 -44.53 35.06 1.96
CA ALA A 385 -45.67 34.15 1.70
C ALA A 385 -46.77 34.84 0.85
N ALA A 386 -47.84 34.25 0.28
CA ALA A 386 -48.60 32.99 0.42
C ALA A 386 -49.39 32.75 -0.91
N THR A 387 -49.87 31.54 -1.29
CA THR A 387 -51.26 31.01 -1.12
C THR A 387 -51.43 29.79 -2.07
N PRO A 388 -52.25 28.73 -1.79
CA PRO A 388 -52.20 27.44 -2.50
C PRO A 388 -53.36 27.18 -3.51
N ALA A 389 -53.10 26.29 -4.49
CA ALA A 389 -54.01 25.30 -5.18
C ALA A 389 -53.52 24.99 -6.63
N PRO A 390 -53.95 23.91 -7.33
CA PRO A 390 -54.46 22.60 -6.91
C PRO A 390 -53.70 21.41 -7.58
N GLU A 391 -54.15 20.19 -7.24
CA GLU A 391 -53.69 18.88 -7.75
C GLU A 391 -53.66 18.77 -9.28
N GLY A 392 -52.57 18.22 -9.81
CA GLY A 392 -52.40 17.93 -11.23
C GLY A 392 -51.29 16.92 -11.51
N GLN A 393 -51.70 15.66 -11.73
CA GLN A 393 -51.06 14.60 -12.51
C GLN A 393 -49.52 14.42 -12.42
N THR A 394 -49.15 13.31 -11.79
CA THR A 394 -47.82 12.68 -11.81
C THR A 394 -47.37 12.35 -13.24
N ARG A 395 -46.71 13.32 -13.89
CA ARG A 395 -45.86 13.04 -15.04
C ARG A 395 -44.56 12.44 -14.53
N ARG A 396 -44.42 11.12 -14.67
CA ARG A 396 -43.15 10.40 -14.51
C ARG A 396 -42.15 10.98 -15.51
N VAL A 397 -41.38 11.97 -15.09
CA VAL A 397 -40.19 12.41 -15.80
C VAL A 397 -39.22 11.24 -15.72
N GLN A 398 -39.03 10.52 -16.82
CA GLN A 398 -37.82 9.72 -17.00
C GLN A 398 -36.65 10.69 -16.85
N SER A 399 -35.95 10.60 -15.73
CA SER A 399 -34.69 11.30 -15.53
C SER A 399 -33.74 10.80 -16.60
N VAL A 400 -33.50 11.63 -17.61
CA VAL A 400 -32.35 11.48 -18.49
C VAL A 400 -31.16 11.58 -17.54
N SER A 401 -30.51 10.45 -17.25
CA SER A 401 -29.30 10.40 -16.44
C SER A 401 -28.26 11.28 -17.11
N SER A 402 -28.09 12.51 -16.65
CA SER A 402 -26.94 13.32 -17.01
C SER A 402 -25.70 12.50 -16.65
N THR A 403 -24.87 12.18 -17.64
CA THR A 403 -23.61 11.48 -17.43
C THR A 403 -22.81 12.26 -16.37
N GLN A 404 -22.59 11.64 -15.21
CA GLN A 404 -21.79 12.23 -14.16
C GLN A 404 -20.37 12.40 -14.69
N THR A 405 -19.73 13.53 -14.42
CA THR A 405 -18.38 13.81 -14.87
C THR A 405 -17.54 14.33 -13.72
N LEU A 406 -16.29 13.86 -13.64
CA LEU A 406 -15.28 14.51 -12.84
C LEU A 406 -14.47 15.47 -13.71
N THR A 407 -14.12 16.64 -13.18
CA THR A 407 -13.38 17.65 -13.95
C THR A 407 -11.96 17.80 -13.42
N VAL A 408 -10.96 17.76 -14.31
CA VAL A 408 -9.58 18.14 -13.98
C VAL A 408 -9.54 19.65 -13.75
N THR A 409 -9.09 20.08 -12.57
CA THR A 409 -9.03 21.50 -12.17
C THR A 409 -7.62 22.04 -12.09
N TYR A 410 -6.61 21.17 -12.06
CA TYR A 410 -5.22 21.56 -12.16
C TYR A 410 -4.93 22.20 -13.53
N GLU A 411 -4.33 23.37 -13.50
CA GLU A 411 -3.95 24.13 -14.69
C GLU A 411 -2.42 24.10 -14.82
N PRO A 412 -1.86 23.26 -15.70
CA PRO A 412 -0.42 23.25 -15.93
C PRO A 412 0.01 24.57 -16.57
N VAL A 413 1.17 25.09 -16.14
CA VAL A 413 1.78 26.21 -16.85
C VAL A 413 2.41 25.70 -18.13
N ALA A 414 1.88 26.16 -19.27
CA ALA A 414 2.31 25.71 -20.60
C ALA A 414 3.76 26.12 -20.90
N GLU A 415 4.12 27.36 -20.58
CA GLU A 415 5.42 27.97 -20.90
C GLU A 415 6.02 28.61 -19.64
N PRO A 416 6.48 27.79 -18.67
CA PRO A 416 7.25 28.32 -17.54
C PRO A 416 8.58 28.89 -18.05
N LEU A 417 9.18 29.84 -17.33
CA LEU A 417 10.54 30.30 -17.64
C LEU A 417 11.53 29.13 -17.58
N TRP A 418 11.31 28.22 -16.63
CA TRP A 418 11.97 26.94 -16.53
C TRP A 418 11.20 26.01 -15.60
N ARG A 419 11.46 24.70 -15.73
CA ARG A 419 10.95 23.64 -14.87
C ARG A 419 12.08 22.66 -14.57
N ILE A 420 12.12 22.17 -13.33
CA ILE A 420 12.99 21.09 -12.86
C ILE A 420 12.07 19.97 -12.37
N GLY A 421 12.23 18.76 -12.90
CA GLY A 421 11.34 17.63 -12.64
C GLY A 421 10.08 17.64 -13.49
N GLN A 422 9.15 16.76 -13.16
CA GLN A 422 7.86 16.60 -13.86
C GLN A 422 6.73 16.66 -12.84
N TRP A 423 5.64 17.34 -13.17
CA TRP A 423 4.44 17.35 -12.32
C TRP A 423 3.72 16.00 -12.45
N ASP A 424 4.13 15.01 -11.66
CA ASP A 424 3.55 13.66 -11.64
C ASP A 424 3.33 13.08 -10.23
N GLY A 425 3.65 13.86 -9.21
CA GLY A 425 3.44 13.54 -7.80
C GLY A 425 4.55 12.71 -7.19
N THR A 426 5.67 12.53 -7.90
CA THR A 426 6.75 11.63 -7.50
C THR A 426 8.11 12.31 -7.65
N PRO A 427 9.14 11.87 -6.90
CA PRO A 427 10.50 12.34 -7.12
C PRO A 427 11.19 11.71 -8.35
N ASP A 428 10.47 10.96 -9.19
CA ASP A 428 11.09 10.15 -10.23
C ASP A 428 11.93 11.01 -11.19
N GLY A 429 13.11 10.49 -11.52
CA GLY A 429 14.08 11.21 -12.35
C GLY A 429 15.05 12.11 -11.58
N PHE A 430 14.81 12.40 -10.29
CA PHE A 430 15.78 13.07 -9.42
C PHE A 430 16.84 12.12 -8.85
N LEU A 431 17.94 12.69 -8.37
CA LEU A 431 19.04 11.95 -7.75
C LEU A 431 18.52 11.11 -6.57
N ASN A 432 18.88 9.82 -6.57
CA ASN A 432 18.54 8.80 -5.56
C ASN A 432 17.06 8.38 -5.48
N ALA A 433 16.17 8.94 -6.30
CA ALA A 433 14.76 8.53 -6.32
C ALA A 433 14.58 7.04 -6.65
N ASP A 434 15.42 6.50 -7.53
CA ASP A 434 15.42 5.10 -7.96
C ASP A 434 15.76 4.08 -6.84
N LYS A 435 16.40 4.55 -5.76
CA LYS A 435 16.92 3.69 -4.67
C LYS A 435 16.14 3.85 -3.37
N ILE A 436 15.49 4.99 -3.16
CA ILE A 436 14.96 5.36 -1.83
C ILE A 436 13.92 4.36 -1.31
N HIS A 437 13.13 3.76 -2.20
CA HIS A 437 12.09 2.79 -1.84
C HIS A 437 12.60 1.50 -1.20
N THR A 438 13.90 1.19 -1.36
CA THR A 438 14.53 -0.01 -0.82
C THR A 438 15.85 0.28 -0.09
N SER A 439 16.14 1.53 0.25
CA SER A 439 17.42 1.89 0.88
C SER A 439 17.30 3.15 1.73
N HIS A 440 18.05 3.20 2.82
CA HIS A 440 18.18 4.39 3.64
C HIS A 440 18.93 5.49 2.88
N PRO A 441 18.67 6.78 3.11
CA PRO A 441 19.47 7.87 2.54
C PRO A 441 20.98 7.76 2.81
N SER A 442 21.38 7.13 3.92
CA SER A 442 22.79 6.89 4.27
C SER A 442 23.39 5.61 3.66
N ASP A 443 22.64 4.88 2.82
CA ASP A 443 23.12 3.64 2.21
C ASP A 443 24.34 3.93 1.34
N SER A 444 25.37 3.09 1.45
CA SER A 444 26.63 3.20 0.71
C SER A 444 26.47 3.21 -0.83
N ARG A 445 25.31 2.77 -1.34
CA ARG A 445 24.97 2.74 -2.77
C ARG A 445 24.27 4.03 -3.24
N MET A 446 23.90 4.92 -2.34
CA MET A 446 23.34 6.23 -2.68
C MET A 446 24.44 7.13 -3.26
N GLU A 447 24.09 7.91 -4.27
CA GLU A 447 24.94 9.03 -4.66
C GLU A 447 25.00 10.06 -3.53
N PRO A 448 26.13 10.75 -3.31
CA PRO A 448 26.28 11.63 -2.17
C PRO A 448 25.26 12.77 -2.14
N TRP A 449 24.51 12.87 -1.04
CA TRP A 449 23.66 14.02 -0.73
C TRP A 449 24.54 15.20 -0.34
N LYS A 450 24.53 16.27 -1.14
CA LYS A 450 25.34 17.47 -0.91
C LYS A 450 24.54 18.73 -1.24
N PRO A 451 24.85 19.86 -0.60
CA PRO A 451 24.40 21.16 -1.10
C PRO A 451 24.73 21.29 -2.59
N LEU A 452 23.77 21.79 -3.36
CA LEU A 452 23.83 21.77 -4.82
C LEU A 452 23.76 23.20 -5.37
N ASN A 453 24.62 23.51 -6.33
CA ASN A 453 24.47 24.66 -7.22
C ASN A 453 23.97 24.13 -8.57
N PHE A 454 22.67 24.22 -8.82
CA PHE A 454 22.01 23.74 -10.03
C PHE A 454 21.86 24.89 -11.02
N THR A 455 22.28 24.71 -12.27
CA THR A 455 22.20 25.72 -13.32
C THR A 455 21.16 25.32 -14.36
N VAL A 456 20.04 26.05 -14.38
CA VAL A 456 18.94 25.83 -15.32
C VAL A 456 19.43 25.90 -16.77
N GLY A 457 18.98 24.95 -17.59
CA GLY A 457 19.36 24.85 -19.01
C GLY A 457 20.73 24.22 -19.26
N THR A 458 21.50 23.92 -18.22
CA THR A 458 22.80 23.23 -18.30
C THR A 458 22.78 21.89 -17.57
N ASP A 459 22.37 21.91 -16.30
CA ASP A 459 22.33 20.73 -15.46
C ASP A 459 21.08 19.89 -15.74
N LYS A 460 21.25 18.57 -15.62
CA LYS A 460 20.16 17.59 -15.80
C LYS A 460 19.39 17.43 -14.51
N ASP A 461 18.07 17.29 -14.56
CA ASP A 461 17.22 17.03 -13.40
C ASP A 461 17.71 15.86 -12.53
N SER A 462 18.34 14.85 -13.14
CA SER A 462 18.94 13.70 -12.44
C SER A 462 20.05 14.02 -11.46
N ILE A 463 20.60 15.24 -11.44
CA ILE A 463 21.54 15.68 -10.40
C ILE A 463 20.84 16.44 -9.27
N PHE A 464 19.60 16.88 -9.46
CA PHE A 464 18.82 17.55 -8.43
C PHE A 464 18.39 16.50 -7.38
N PRO A 465 18.59 16.72 -6.08
CA PRO A 465 18.27 15.73 -5.06
C PRO A 465 16.76 15.54 -4.91
N MET A 466 16.30 14.29 -4.86
CA MET A 466 14.88 14.01 -4.63
C MET A 466 14.35 14.59 -3.30
N ALA A 467 15.23 14.75 -2.30
CA ALA A 467 14.93 15.31 -0.99
C ALA A 467 16.00 16.30 -0.54
N MET A 468 15.59 17.30 0.24
CA MET A 468 16.48 18.20 0.97
C MET A 468 16.26 18.04 2.47
N PHE A 469 17.34 17.74 3.18
CA PHE A 469 17.43 17.59 4.63
C PHE A 469 18.23 18.75 5.22
N ARG A 470 17.69 19.39 6.26
CA ARG A 470 18.29 20.59 6.88
C ARG A 470 19.72 20.38 7.34
N GLU A 471 20.05 19.19 7.85
CA GLU A 471 21.37 18.89 8.41
C GLU A 471 22.31 18.15 7.44
N VAL A 472 21.92 17.95 6.17
CA VAL A 472 22.72 17.16 5.20
C VAL A 472 23.08 17.96 3.95
N ASN A 473 22.08 18.40 3.20
CA ASN A 473 22.26 18.97 1.85
C ASN A 473 21.57 20.32 1.66
N ASP A 474 21.24 20.99 2.76
CA ASP A 474 20.77 22.37 2.79
C ASP A 474 21.98 23.34 2.74
N PRO A 475 21.97 24.40 1.89
CA PRO A 475 20.92 24.78 0.95
C PRO A 475 21.13 24.24 -0.47
N ILE A 476 20.08 24.35 -1.29
CA ILE A 476 20.15 24.20 -2.76
C ILE A 476 20.06 25.60 -3.39
N THR A 477 21.01 25.92 -4.26
CA THR A 477 21.00 27.16 -5.05
C THR A 477 20.69 26.83 -6.51
N ILE A 478 19.66 27.48 -7.06
CA ILE A 478 19.23 27.35 -8.45
C ILE A 478 19.61 28.63 -9.18
N ASN A 479 20.53 28.53 -10.14
CA ASN A 479 21.01 29.62 -10.99
C ASN A 479 20.28 29.61 -12.32
N PHE A 480 19.87 30.79 -12.79
CA PHE A 480 19.17 30.95 -14.06
C PHE A 480 19.40 32.35 -14.63
N GLU A 481 19.30 32.46 -15.94
CA GLU A 481 19.45 33.74 -16.66
C GLU A 481 18.06 34.26 -17.07
N LEU A 482 17.86 35.57 -16.97
CA LEU A 482 16.66 36.24 -17.47
C LEU A 482 17.02 37.25 -18.55
N THR A 483 16.28 37.23 -19.66
CA THR A 483 16.37 38.29 -20.67
C THR A 483 15.70 39.57 -20.21
N LYS A 484 15.97 40.67 -20.92
CA LYS A 484 15.33 41.97 -20.68
C LYS A 484 13.80 41.93 -20.78
N GLU A 485 13.26 41.03 -21.61
CA GLU A 485 11.82 40.85 -21.80
C GLU A 485 11.19 39.98 -20.71
N GLN A 486 12.00 39.12 -20.07
CA GLN A 486 11.58 38.29 -18.95
C GLN A 486 11.57 39.06 -17.62
N ILE A 487 12.36 40.13 -17.51
CA ILE A 487 12.28 41.06 -16.37
C ILE A 487 11.08 42.02 -16.50
N GLY A 488 10.59 42.54 -15.37
CA GLY A 488 9.55 43.58 -15.35
C GLY A 488 8.13 43.11 -15.02
N LYS A 489 7.93 41.81 -14.79
CA LYS A 489 6.69 41.23 -14.25
C LYS A 489 6.97 40.52 -12.94
N ASP A 490 6.00 40.55 -12.04
CA ASP A 490 6.02 39.70 -10.86
C ASP A 490 5.97 38.24 -11.33
N ARG A 491 6.67 37.36 -10.60
CA ARG A 491 6.79 35.94 -10.91
C ARG A 491 6.30 35.10 -9.76
N THR A 492 6.02 33.84 -10.03
CA THR A 492 5.72 32.85 -9.00
C THR A 492 6.68 31.68 -9.14
N LEU A 493 7.37 31.33 -8.06
CA LEU A 493 8.04 30.03 -7.96
C LEU A 493 7.04 29.03 -7.39
N LYS A 494 6.77 27.94 -8.10
CA LYS A 494 5.86 26.87 -7.71
C LYS A 494 6.66 25.64 -7.31
N LEU A 495 6.34 25.04 -6.16
CA LEU A 495 6.97 23.82 -5.64
C LEU A 495 5.91 22.74 -5.39
N GLY A 496 6.15 21.54 -5.91
CA GLY A 496 5.42 20.32 -5.58
C GLY A 496 6.16 19.53 -4.51
N ILE A 497 5.49 19.29 -3.38
CA ILE A 497 6.06 18.59 -2.23
C ILE A 497 5.17 17.39 -1.89
N PRO A 498 5.50 16.17 -2.39
CA PRO A 498 4.78 14.94 -2.05
C PRO A 498 4.81 14.59 -0.57
N LEU A 499 5.92 14.88 0.10
CA LEU A 499 6.16 14.52 1.48
C LEU A 499 7.03 15.58 2.17
N SER A 500 6.69 15.88 3.41
CA SER A 500 7.57 16.60 4.34
C SER A 500 7.53 15.91 5.70
N GLN A 501 8.65 15.95 6.42
CA GLN A 501 8.76 15.38 7.76
C GLN A 501 9.37 16.38 8.74
N ASN A 502 9.15 16.11 10.04
CA ASN A 502 9.65 16.93 11.14
C ASN A 502 9.36 18.44 10.96
N ASN A 503 8.13 18.77 10.51
CA ASN A 503 7.65 20.14 10.27
C ASN A 503 8.49 20.93 9.24
N GLY A 504 9.22 20.23 8.37
CA GLY A 504 9.99 20.81 7.28
C GLY A 504 9.12 21.51 6.24
N ARG A 505 9.66 22.58 5.67
CA ARG A 505 9.17 23.30 4.49
C ARG A 505 10.30 24.15 3.92
N CYS A 506 10.20 24.52 2.65
CA CYS A 506 11.21 25.39 2.03
C CYS A 506 11.02 26.86 2.47
N SER A 507 12.11 27.52 2.83
CA SER A 507 12.26 28.96 2.69
C SER A 507 12.86 29.26 1.32
N VAL A 508 12.55 30.44 0.78
CA VAL A 508 12.96 30.85 -0.56
C VAL A 508 13.54 32.26 -0.49
N THR A 509 14.78 32.40 -0.94
CA THR A 509 15.42 33.69 -1.19
C THR A 509 15.70 33.82 -2.68
N VAL A 510 15.35 34.96 -3.27
CA VAL A 510 15.59 35.27 -4.69
C VAL A 510 16.47 36.50 -4.76
N ASN A 511 17.71 36.34 -5.19
CA ASN A 511 18.73 37.38 -5.08
C ASN A 511 18.79 37.98 -3.65
N LYS A 512 18.29 39.20 -3.45
CA LYS A 512 18.24 39.89 -2.14
C LYS A 512 16.86 39.84 -1.47
N PHE A 513 15.85 39.30 -2.14
CA PHE A 513 14.47 39.22 -1.64
C PHE A 513 14.24 37.91 -0.90
N SER A 514 13.55 37.93 0.23
CA SER A 514 13.10 36.72 0.93
C SER A 514 11.59 36.59 0.82
N ALA A 515 11.12 35.47 0.28
CA ALA A 515 9.70 35.19 0.14
C ALA A 515 9.09 34.80 1.49
N LYS A 516 7.77 34.97 1.62
CA LYS A 516 7.03 34.50 2.79
C LYS A 516 7.07 32.98 2.86
N THR A 517 7.50 32.44 4.00
CA THR A 517 7.50 30.99 4.23
C THR A 517 6.07 30.45 4.42
N PRO A 518 5.69 29.34 3.75
CA PRO A 518 4.39 28.71 3.94
C PRO A 518 4.29 27.92 5.24
N MET A 519 3.08 27.49 5.57
CA MET A 519 2.86 26.53 6.66
C MET A 519 3.31 25.12 6.24
N SER A 520 3.88 24.37 7.18
CA SER A 520 4.17 22.95 6.96
C SER A 520 2.90 22.12 6.90
N ALA A 521 2.94 21.06 6.11
CA ALA A 521 1.95 19.99 6.11
C ALA A 521 2.60 18.63 6.37
N ALA A 522 3.69 18.62 7.15
CA ALA A 522 4.48 17.42 7.41
C ALA A 522 3.64 16.30 8.05
N VAL A 523 3.97 15.07 7.65
CA VAL A 523 3.47 13.88 8.35
C VAL A 523 4.02 13.84 9.77
N LYS A 524 3.31 13.16 10.67
CA LYS A 524 3.67 13.10 12.10
C LYS A 524 4.82 12.15 12.40
N THR A 525 5.16 11.23 11.49
CA THR A 525 6.19 10.20 11.69
C THR A 525 7.21 10.21 10.56
N ARG A 526 8.30 9.45 10.70
CA ARG A 526 9.39 9.35 9.71
C ARG A 526 8.87 8.92 8.33
N GLY A 527 9.42 9.44 7.24
CA GLY A 527 9.02 9.04 5.89
C GLY A 527 10.19 8.58 5.04
N VAL A 528 11.02 9.54 4.61
CA VAL A 528 12.06 9.32 3.60
C VAL A 528 13.06 8.23 4.01
N THR A 529 13.45 8.17 5.29
CA THR A 529 14.38 7.16 5.81
C THR A 529 13.82 5.73 5.79
N ARG A 530 12.51 5.60 5.60
CA ARG A 530 11.76 4.33 5.55
C ARG A 530 11.24 4.02 4.13
N GLY A 531 11.83 4.63 3.11
CA GLY A 531 11.48 4.40 1.71
C GLY A 531 10.11 4.91 1.29
N VAL A 532 9.56 5.86 2.06
CA VAL A 532 8.30 6.54 1.74
C VAL A 532 8.61 7.91 1.14
N THR A 533 8.06 8.20 -0.02
CA THR A 533 8.18 9.49 -0.72
C THR A 533 6.85 10.24 -0.79
N VAL A 534 5.75 9.63 -0.35
CA VAL A 534 4.40 10.18 -0.46
C VAL A 534 3.82 10.39 0.94
N GLY A 535 3.20 11.55 1.14
CA GLY A 535 2.45 11.87 2.34
C GLY A 535 1.32 12.82 1.99
N LYS A 536 1.23 13.95 2.69
CA LYS A 536 0.31 15.02 2.32
C LYS A 536 0.93 15.89 1.23
N TYR A 537 0.50 15.67 -0.01
CA TYR A 537 0.96 16.44 -1.15
C TYR A 537 0.61 17.93 -0.99
N MET A 538 1.58 18.81 -1.16
CA MET A 538 1.39 20.26 -1.11
C MET A 538 1.91 20.94 -2.37
N PHE A 539 1.11 21.88 -2.89
CA PHE A 539 1.57 22.91 -3.81
C PHE A 539 1.92 24.17 -3.02
N TYR A 540 3.13 24.69 -3.19
CA TYR A 540 3.56 25.95 -2.61
C TYR A 540 3.87 26.96 -3.71
N ASP A 541 3.19 28.09 -3.65
CA ASP A 541 3.42 29.23 -4.53
C ASP A 541 4.14 30.35 -3.76
N TYR A 542 5.32 30.74 -4.24
CA TYR A 542 6.12 31.84 -3.70
C TYR A 542 6.02 33.02 -4.66
N ALA A 543 5.30 34.06 -4.25
CA ALA A 543 5.23 35.31 -5.00
C ALA A 543 6.57 36.06 -4.94
N ILE A 544 7.10 36.41 -6.12
CA ILE A 544 8.38 37.08 -6.31
C ILE A 544 8.10 38.42 -7.01
N PRO A 545 8.33 39.56 -6.35
CA PRO A 545 8.12 40.85 -7.00
C PRO A 545 9.16 41.05 -8.10
N LYS A 546 8.80 41.73 -9.18
CA LYS A 546 9.72 42.05 -10.28
C LYS A 546 11.01 42.75 -9.84
N THR A 547 10.96 43.49 -8.73
CA THR A 547 12.10 44.20 -8.13
C THR A 547 13.14 43.26 -7.51
N ALA A 548 12.78 41.99 -7.30
CA ALA A 548 13.71 40.95 -6.84
C ALA A 548 14.56 40.38 -7.99
N LEU A 549 14.18 40.60 -9.24
CA LEU A 549 14.81 40.00 -10.43
C LEU A 549 15.64 41.02 -11.19
N VAL A 550 16.72 40.57 -11.81
CA VAL A 550 17.63 41.39 -12.63
C VAL A 550 17.77 40.79 -14.02
N GLU A 551 18.18 41.60 -15.00
CA GLU A 551 18.60 41.09 -16.31
C GLU A 551 19.91 40.31 -16.16
N GLY A 552 20.04 39.21 -16.89
CA GLY A 552 21.15 38.28 -16.75
C GLY A 552 21.00 37.37 -15.54
N SER A 553 22.07 37.24 -14.76
CA SER A 553 22.18 36.19 -13.76
C SER A 553 21.33 36.42 -12.52
N ASN A 554 20.51 35.42 -12.19
CA ASN A 554 19.67 35.37 -11.01
C ASN A 554 19.90 34.05 -10.28
N HIS A 555 19.60 34.03 -8.98
CA HIS A 555 19.60 32.81 -8.20
C HIS A 555 18.42 32.74 -7.23
N ILE A 556 17.95 31.52 -7.02
CA ILE A 556 17.02 31.15 -5.95
C ILE A 556 17.77 30.25 -4.99
N VAL A 557 17.75 30.57 -3.70
CA VAL A 557 18.21 29.69 -2.63
C VAL A 557 17.01 29.05 -1.97
N LEU A 558 16.95 27.72 -2.02
CA LEU A 558 16.04 26.90 -1.25
C LEU A 558 16.76 26.43 0.00
N SER A 559 16.13 26.62 1.17
CA SER A 559 16.63 26.11 2.45
C SER A 559 15.48 25.53 3.25
N ILE A 560 15.75 24.64 4.21
CA ILE A 560 14.74 24.05 5.07
C ILE A 560 14.56 24.91 6.32
N VAL A 561 13.31 25.25 6.61
CA VAL A 561 12.93 25.80 7.91
C VAL A 561 11.98 24.84 8.62
N SER A 562 12.17 24.69 9.93
CA SER A 562 11.29 23.93 10.80
C SER A 562 11.16 24.59 12.17
N GLY A 563 9.99 24.46 12.78
CA GLY A 563 9.79 24.84 14.19
C GLY A 563 10.36 23.81 15.17
N ASN A 564 10.71 22.62 14.68
CA ASN A 564 11.27 21.54 15.47
C ASN A 564 12.80 21.61 15.47
N LYS A 565 13.44 21.08 16.51
CA LYS A 565 14.90 20.88 16.59
C LYS A 565 15.29 19.55 15.94
N ASP A 566 16.50 19.47 15.38
CA ASP A 566 17.03 18.25 14.74
C ASP A 566 17.93 17.46 15.69
N SER A 567 17.38 17.03 16.82
CA SER A 567 18.16 16.34 17.85
C SER A 567 18.30 14.83 17.64
N LEU A 568 17.72 14.27 16.57
CA LEU A 568 17.63 12.83 16.35
C LEU A 568 18.60 12.29 15.28
N GLY A 569 19.46 13.15 14.73
CA GLY A 569 20.43 12.81 13.68
C GLY A 569 20.10 13.47 12.34
N GLU A 570 21.09 13.51 11.45
CA GLU A 570 21.04 14.28 10.20
C GLU A 570 19.91 13.84 9.26
N TRP A 571 19.65 12.53 9.15
CA TRP A 571 18.59 11.96 8.30
C TRP A 571 17.18 12.12 8.88
N LEU A 572 17.10 12.41 10.19
CA LEU A 572 15.86 12.73 10.90
C LEU A 572 15.64 14.22 11.08
N SER A 573 16.52 15.04 10.49
CA SER A 573 16.30 16.47 10.40
C SER A 573 15.04 16.79 9.59
N ALA A 574 14.55 18.02 9.76
CA ALA A 574 13.50 18.55 8.92
C ALA A 574 13.85 18.37 7.43
N SER A 575 12.92 17.82 6.67
CA SER A 575 13.15 17.57 5.25
C SER A 575 11.88 17.61 4.42
N VAL A 576 12.07 17.77 3.12
CA VAL A 576 11.04 17.70 2.09
C VAL A 576 11.49 16.78 0.96
N VAL A 577 10.52 16.13 0.32
CA VAL A 577 10.65 15.46 -0.98
C VAL A 577 10.12 16.40 -2.05
N PHE A 578 10.76 16.45 -3.21
CA PHE A 578 10.32 17.24 -4.37
C PHE A 578 9.60 16.36 -5.38
N ASP A 579 8.56 16.92 -6.02
CA ASP A 579 7.95 16.43 -7.27
C ASP A 579 8.52 17.23 -8.44
N ALA A 580 8.17 18.51 -8.49
CA ALA A 580 8.67 19.45 -9.48
C ALA A 580 8.75 20.86 -8.92
N LEU A 581 9.54 21.69 -9.59
CA LEU A 581 9.68 23.11 -9.31
C LEU A 581 9.66 23.89 -10.63
N GLU A 582 8.99 25.04 -10.67
CA GLU A 582 8.98 25.90 -11.85
C GLU A 582 8.85 27.38 -11.50
N LEU A 583 9.42 28.24 -12.34
CA LEU A 583 9.27 29.69 -12.26
C LEU A 583 8.40 30.19 -13.41
N VAL A 584 7.35 30.95 -13.08
CA VAL A 584 6.31 31.37 -14.03
C VAL A 584 6.09 32.89 -14.01
#